data_AF-A0A382R0L3-F1
#
_entry.id   AF-A0A382R0L3-F1
#
_cell.length_a   1.000
_cell.length_b   1.000
_cell.length_c   1.000
_cell.angle_alpha   90.00
_cell.angle_beta   90.00
_cell.angle_gamma   90.00
#
_symmetry.space_group_name_H-M   'P 1'
#
loop_
_entity.id
_entity.type
_entity.pdbx_description
1 polymer ?
#
loop_
_entity_poly.entity_id
_entity_poly.type
_entity_poly.pdbx_seq_one_letter_code
_entity_poly.pdbx_strand_id
1 'polypeptide(L)' 'MYDLELIKKFYTRYRTKLSQIRSLLGRPLTLTEKILYSHLSESKTLTEFRRG' A
#
# COMPACT_ATOMS: atom_id res chain seq x y z
N MET A 1 -0.95 -15.15 20.25
CA MET A 1 0.51 -14.92 20.13
C MET A 1 0.71 -13.97 18.96
N TYR A 2 1.17 -12.74 19.22
CA TYR A 2 1.44 -11.77 18.16
C TYR A 2 2.84 -11.99 17.62
N ASP A 3 2.94 -12.31 16.33
CA ASP A 3 4.24 -12.43 15.67
C ASP A 3 4.79 -11.02 15.37
N LEU A 4 5.72 -10.57 16.20
CA LEU A 4 6.37 -9.27 16.07
C LEU A 4 7.17 -9.17 14.76
N GLU A 5 7.68 -10.28 14.23
CA GLU A 5 8.39 -10.27 12.95
C GLU A 5 7.44 -9.98 11.80
N LEU A 6 6.25 -10.56 11.82
CA LEU A 6 5.22 -10.31 10.81
C LEU A 6 4.85 -8.82 10.77
N ILE A 7 4.64 -8.22 11.95
CA ILE A 7 4.33 -6.78 12.08
C ILE A 7 5.49 -5.93 11.53
N LYS A 8 6.74 -6.22 11.92
CA LYS A 8 7.92 -5.51 11.42
C LYS A 8 8.04 -5.61 9.90
N LYS A 9 7.94 -6.82 9.34
CA LYS A 9 8.01 -7.06 7.89
C LYS A 9 6.96 -6.25 7.12
N PHE A 10 5.74 -6.16 7.65
CA PHE A 10 4.67 -5.35 7.05
C PHE A 10 5.05 -3.86 7.02
N TYR A 11 5.42 -3.26 8.16
CA TYR A 11 5.73 -1.84 8.23
C TYR A 11 7.01 -1.44 7.48
N THR A 12 7.99 -2.35 7.37
CA THR A 12 9.17 -2.16 6.52
C THR A 12 8.78 -2.07 5.04
N ARG A 13 7.85 -2.92 4.56
CA ARG A 13 7.39 -2.91 3.16
C ARG A 13 6.39 -1.79 2.86
N TYR A 14 5.62 -1.38 3.86
CA TYR A 14 4.54 -0.40 3.74
C TYR A 14 4.99 0.91 3.10
N ARG A 15 6.10 1.50 3.59
CA ARG A 15 6.61 2.78 3.08
C ARG A 15 7.02 2.69 1.61
N THR A 16 7.70 1.61 1.22
CA THR A 16 8.15 1.38 -0.15
C THR A 16 6.97 1.21 -1.10
N LYS A 17 5.97 0.41 -0.71
CA LYS A 17 4.74 0.18 -1.49
C LYS A 17 4.00 1.49 -1.77
N LEU A 18 3.79 2.31 -0.74
CA LEU A 18 3.12 3.61 -0.92
C LEU A 18 3.92 4.59 -1.78
N SER A 19 5.26 4.54 -1.73
CA SER A 19 6.11 5.39 -2.57
C SER A 19 6.03 5.01 -4.04
N GLN A 20 5.99 3.71 -4.36
CA GLN A 20 5.81 3.21 -5.72
C GLN A 20 4.45 3.66 -6.28
N ILE A 21 3.39 3.50 -5.49
CA ILE A 21 2.03 3.86 -5.90
C ILE A 21 1.89 5.37 -6.08
N ARG A 22 2.45 6.18 -5.17
CA ARG A 22 2.48 7.64 -5.34
C ARG A 22 3.18 8.06 -6.63
N SER A 23 4.27 7.38 -6.99
CA SER A 23 5.02 7.66 -8.22
C SER A 23 4.24 7.23 -9.46
N LEU A 24 3.55 6.09 -9.41
CA LEU A 24 2.70 5.58 -10.49
C LEU A 24 1.49 6.47 -10.76
N LEU A 25 0.88 7.03 -9.71
CA LEU A 25 -0.30 7.89 -9.82
C LEU A 25 0.03 9.36 -10.11
N GLY A 26 1.27 9.79 -9.90
CA GLY A 26 1.69 11.18 -10.12
C GLY A 26 1.02 12.22 -9.21
N ARG A 27 0.39 11.79 -8.11
CA ARG A 27 -0.36 12.67 -7.19
C ARG A 27 -0.27 12.19 -5.74
N PRO A 28 -0.48 13.06 -4.74
CA PRO A 28 -0.59 12.65 -3.34
C PRO A 28 -1.71 11.63 -3.12
N LEU A 29 -1.46 10.64 -2.26
CA LEU A 29 -2.45 9.65 -1.88
C LEU A 29 -3.32 10.17 -0.74
N THR A 30 -4.63 10.02 -0.87
CA THR A 30 -5.59 10.21 0.21
C THR A 30 -5.51 9.10 1.25
N LEU A 31 -6.10 9.31 2.43
CA LEU A 31 -6.11 8.30 3.49
C LEU A 31 -6.76 6.98 3.03
N THR A 32 -7.90 7.09 2.33
CA THR A 32 -8.60 5.93 1.77
C THR A 32 -7.72 5.15 0.80
N GLU A 33 -7.01 5.84 -0.10
CA GLU A 33 -6.10 5.20 -1.05
C GLU A 33 -4.95 4.49 -0.33
N LYS A 34 -4.34 5.12 0.68
CA LYS A 34 -3.27 4.48 1.46
C LYS A 34 -3.73 3.17 2.10
N ILE A 35 -4.93 3.15 2.70
CA ILE A 35 -5.52 1.96 3.32
C ILE A 35 -5.82 0.91 2.24
N LEU A 36 -6.49 1.30 1.16
CA LEU A 36 -6.85 0.37 0.07
C LEU A 36 -5.61 -0.30 -0.52
N TYR A 37 -4.59 0.49 -0.86
CA TYR A 37 -3.36 -0.01 -1.45
C TYR A 37 -2.48 -0.79 -0.47
N SER A 38 -2.54 -0.49 0.83
CA SER A 38 -1.80 -1.27 1.83
C SER A 38 -2.39 -2.67 2.02
N HIS A 39 -3.70 -2.81 1.91
CA HIS A 39 -4.42 -4.06 2.11
C HIS A 39 -4.67 -4.87 0.83
N LEU A 40 -4.38 -4.31 -0.35
CA LEU A 40 -4.35 -5.09 -1.57
C LEU A 40 -3.30 -6.20 -1.46
N SER A 41 -3.69 -7.44 -1.75
CA SER A 41 -2.74 -8.53 -2.04
C SER A 41 -1.80 -8.09 -3.17
N GLU A 42 -0.64 -8.73 -3.31
CA GLU A 42 0.31 -8.42 -4.40
C GLU A 42 -0.34 -8.70 -5.77
N SER A 43 -1.17 -7.78 -6.24
CA SER A 43 -1.73 -7.82 -7.58
C SER A 43 -0.59 -7.44 -8.53
N LYS A 44 -0.32 -8.31 -9.50
CA LYS A 44 0.66 -8.06 -10.58
C LYS A 44 0.39 -6.77 -11.35
N THR A 45 -0.82 -6.21 -11.22
CA THR A 45 -1.25 -4.97 -11.85
C THR A 45 -1.67 -3.97 -10.77
N LEU A 46 -0.84 -2.95 -10.56
CA LEU A 46 -1.23 -1.75 -9.81
C LEU A 46 -2.02 -0.84 -10.76
N THR A 47 -3.34 -1.02 -10.78
CA THR A 47 -4.27 -0.16 -11.52
C THR A 47 -4.78 0.96 -10.62
N GLU A 48 -5.23 2.07 -11.21
CA GLU A 48 -5.93 3.11 -10.47
C GLU A 48 -7.25 2.57 -9.90
N PHE A 49 -7.31 2.38 -8.58
CA PHE A 49 -8.56 2.10 -7.89
C PHE A 49 -9.25 3.42 -7.54
N ARG A 50 -10.45 3.62 -8.10
CA ARG A 50 -11.31 4.76 -7.76
C ARG A 50 -12.15 4.41 -6.52
N ARG A 51 -12.53 5.46 -5.78
CA ARG A 51 -13.57 5.33 -4.76
C ARG A 51 -14.90 5.11 -5.47
N GLY A 52 -15.72 4.22 -4.93
CA GLY A 52 -17.12 4.04 -5.36
C GLY A 52 -17.99 5.20 -4.90
#